data_AF-A0A4Z0L0D1-F1
#
_entry.id   AF-A0A4Z0L0D1-F1
#
_cell.length_a   1.000
_cell.length_b   1.000
_cell.length_c   1.000
_cell.angle_alpha   90.00
_cell.angle_beta   90.00
_cell.angle_gamma   90.00
#
_symmetry.space_group_name_H-M   'P 1'
#
loop_
_entity.id
_entity.type
_entity.pdbx_description
1 polymer ?
#
loop_
_entity_poly.entity_id
_entity_poly.type
_entity_poly.pdbx_seq_one_letter_code
_entity_poly.pdbx_strand_id
1 'polypeptide(L)'
;MKKLKINYLFIGILTLLLAAALWPSIPWFGKTENHIAAIQARGVLRVSTIDSPLTYSVINGKKYGLDYELAQQFANYLGVKLKVTVRQNISQLFDDLDNGNADLLAAGLVYDSARVKNYQPGPMYYSVSQQLVYRVGQYLTRSLATGNENQDTIAPGLFGVNELERLKVTKFPG
;
A
#
# COMPACT_ATOMS: atom_id res chain seq x y z
N MET A 1 0.59 -66.91 16.12
CA MET A 1 0.20 -65.55 16.55
C MET A 1 1.29 -65.02 17.48
N LYS A 2 2.13 -64.07 17.02
CA LYS A 2 3.31 -63.61 17.79
C LYS A 2 2.84 -62.73 18.96
N LYS A 3 3.13 -63.15 20.19
CA LYS A 3 2.87 -62.37 21.41
C LYS A 3 3.75 -61.12 21.37
N LEU A 4 3.19 -59.97 20.98
CA LEU A 4 3.83 -58.67 21.19
C LEU A 4 4.16 -58.57 22.67
N LYS A 5 5.47 -58.57 23.00
CA LYS A 5 5.92 -58.47 24.39
C LYS A 5 5.39 -57.14 24.95
N ILE A 6 4.74 -57.19 26.11
CA ILE A 6 4.16 -56.04 26.83
C ILE A 6 5.12 -54.83 26.85
N ASN A 7 6.43 -55.07 26.87
CA ASN A 7 7.47 -54.04 26.83
C ASN A 7 7.39 -53.14 25.59
N TYR A 8 7.00 -53.65 24.42
CA TYR A 8 6.84 -52.83 23.22
C TYR A 8 5.64 -51.89 23.31
N LEU A 9 4.61 -52.28 24.07
CA LEU A 9 3.43 -51.46 24.31
C LEU A 9 3.77 -50.29 25.25
N PHE A 10 4.58 -50.55 26.28
CA PHE A 10 5.13 -49.49 27.14
C PHE A 10 6.05 -48.52 26.41
N ILE A 11 6.94 -49.03 25.54
CA ILE A 11 7.82 -48.20 24.72
C ILE A 11 7.00 -47.32 23.77
N GLY A 12 5.96 -47.88 23.13
CA GLY A 12 5.05 -47.13 22.28
C GLY A 12 4.35 -46.00 23.03
N ILE A 13 3.78 -46.29 24.20
CA ILE A 13 3.12 -45.28 25.04
C ILE A 13 4.10 -44.18 25.47
N LEU A 14 5.32 -44.55 25.86
CA LEU A 14 6.34 -43.60 26.30
C LEU A 14 6.77 -42.68 25.14
N THR A 15 6.94 -43.21 23.93
CA THR A 15 7.24 -42.39 22.75
C THR A 15 6.10 -41.44 22.39
N LEU A 16 4.85 -41.87 22.56
CA LEU A 16 3.67 -41.06 22.25
C LEU A 16 3.46 -39.94 23.28
N LEU A 17 3.73 -40.22 24.56
CA LEU A 17 3.76 -39.22 25.63
C LEU A 17 4.88 -38.20 25.42
N LEU A 18 6.07 -38.65 25.01
CA LEU A 18 7.19 -37.76 24.73
C LEU A 18 6.90 -36.86 23.51
N ALA A 19 6.32 -37.43 22.44
CA ALA A 19 5.90 -36.66 21.28
C ALA A 19 4.80 -35.64 21.61
N ALA A 20 3.81 -36.02 22.44
CA ALA A 20 2.75 -35.13 22.90
C ALA A 20 3.27 -34.02 23.84
N ALA A 21 4.26 -34.32 24.69
CA ALA A 21 4.88 -33.34 25.58
C ALA A 21 5.77 -32.34 24.82
N LEU A 22 6.41 -32.78 23.73
CA LEU A 22 7.25 -31.93 22.89
C LEU A 22 6.45 -31.18 21.81
N TRP A 23 5.24 -31.64 21.45
CA TRP A 23 4.37 -31.02 20.45
C TRP A 23 4.16 -29.50 20.63
N PRO A 24 3.93 -28.95 21.86
CA PRO A 24 3.73 -27.52 22.06
C PRO A 24 5.04 -26.70 22.03
N SER A 25 6.19 -27.37 22.18
CA SER A 25 7.51 -26.73 22.19
C SER A 25 8.14 -26.63 20.80
N ILE A 26 7.55 -27.31 19.80
CA ILE A 26 7.87 -27.07 18.40
C ILE A 26 7.30 -25.69 18.09
N PRO A 27 8.12 -24.69 17.71
CA PRO A 27 7.61 -23.47 17.13
C PRO A 27 6.94 -23.88 15.82
N TRP A 28 5.64 -24.18 15.88
CA TRP A 28 4.76 -24.13 14.74
C TRP A 28 4.95 -22.73 14.20
N PHE A 29 5.80 -22.60 13.18
CA PHE A 29 6.22 -21.35 12.55
C PHE A 29 5.03 -20.39 12.57
N GLY A 30 5.02 -19.51 13.58
CA GLY A 30 4.03 -18.47 13.67
C GLY A 30 4.30 -17.62 12.45
N LYS A 31 3.42 -17.72 11.45
CA LYS A 31 3.44 -16.89 10.25
C LYS A 31 3.31 -15.43 10.70
N THR A 32 4.40 -14.79 11.11
CA THR A 32 4.71 -13.50 10.51
C THR A 32 4.88 -13.83 9.04
N GLU A 33 3.81 -13.63 8.27
CA GLU A 33 3.88 -13.74 6.82
C GLU A 33 5.00 -12.79 6.38
N ASN A 34 6.15 -13.36 6.04
CA ASN A 34 7.26 -12.59 5.57
C ASN A 34 6.88 -12.12 4.17
N HIS A 35 6.22 -10.96 4.10
CA HIS A 35 5.70 -10.40 2.85
C HIS A 35 6.80 -10.26 1.81
N ILE A 36 8.03 -9.93 2.25
CA ILE A 36 9.22 -9.91 1.38
C ILE A 36 9.52 -11.30 0.84
N ALA A 37 9.54 -12.34 1.68
CA ALA A 37 9.74 -13.71 1.22
C ALA A 37 8.62 -14.15 0.24
N ALA A 38 7.37 -13.73 0.45
CA ALA A 38 6.28 -14.01 -0.47
C ALA A 38 6.47 -13.31 -1.83
N ILE A 39 6.93 -12.05 -1.84
CA ILE A 39 7.28 -11.29 -3.05
C ILE A 39 8.45 -11.98 -3.78
N GLN A 40 9.49 -12.38 -3.06
CA GLN A 40 10.66 -13.07 -3.59
C GLN A 40 10.30 -14.44 -4.16
N ALA A 41 9.52 -15.24 -3.44
CA ALA A 41 9.05 -16.54 -3.90
C ALA A 41 8.19 -16.44 -5.16
N ARG A 42 7.34 -15.40 -5.26
CA ARG A 42 6.57 -15.09 -6.47
C ARG A 42 7.43 -14.52 -7.60
N GLY A 43 8.59 -13.95 -7.29
CA GLY A 43 9.49 -13.31 -8.25
C GLY A 43 8.95 -12.01 -8.84
N VAL A 44 7.91 -11.41 -8.23
CA VAL A 44 7.25 -10.20 -8.75
C VAL A 44 6.81 -9.29 -7.61
N LEU A 45 7.31 -8.05 -7.65
CA LEU A 45 6.81 -6.91 -6.88
C LEU A 45 5.67 -6.23 -7.66
N ARG A 46 4.48 -6.17 -7.06
CA ARG A 46 3.28 -5.57 -7.64
C ARG A 46 3.07 -4.19 -7.06
N VAL A 47 3.02 -3.18 -7.93
CA VAL A 47 2.86 -1.78 -7.55
C VAL A 47 1.64 -1.20 -8.24
N SER A 48 0.74 -0.62 -7.47
CA SER A 48 -0.37 0.16 -8.03
C SER A 48 -0.04 1.65 -8.00
N THR A 49 -0.34 2.34 -9.11
CA THR A 49 -0.04 3.76 -9.32
C THR A 49 -1.14 4.46 -10.12
N ILE A 50 -1.01 5.77 -10.32
CA ILE A 50 -1.83 6.58 -11.25
C ILE A 50 -0.95 7.11 -12.38
N ASP A 51 -1.55 7.35 -13.55
CA ASP A 51 -0.85 8.00 -14.66
C ASP A 51 -0.68 9.48 -14.38
N SER A 52 0.56 9.89 -14.15
CA SER A 52 0.96 11.29 -14.00
C SER A 52 2.44 11.41 -14.34
N PRO A 53 2.86 12.49 -15.03
CA PRO A 53 4.27 12.71 -15.39
C PRO A 53 5.25 12.63 -14.20
N LEU A 54 4.78 12.93 -12.98
CA LEU A 54 5.59 12.84 -11.77
C LEU A 54 5.72 11.41 -11.23
N THR A 55 4.67 10.59 -11.32
CA THR A 55 4.61 9.27 -10.65
C THR A 55 4.99 8.15 -11.62
N TYR A 56 4.16 7.93 -12.62
CA TYR A 56 4.34 6.95 -13.68
C TYR A 56 3.70 7.48 -14.96
N SER A 57 4.43 7.45 -16.06
CA SER A 57 3.86 7.71 -17.39
C SER A 57 4.66 6.99 -18.47
N VAL A 58 4.09 6.93 -19.68
CA VAL A 58 4.67 6.24 -20.83
C VAL A 58 4.75 7.20 -22.02
N ILE A 59 5.96 7.48 -22.48
CA ILE A 59 6.21 8.26 -23.71
C ILE A 59 6.99 7.37 -24.67
N ASN A 60 6.50 7.24 -25.91
CA ASN A 60 7.14 6.45 -26.97
C ASN A 60 7.49 5.02 -26.52
N GLY A 61 6.62 4.39 -25.72
CA GLY A 61 6.83 3.06 -25.15
C GLY A 61 7.82 2.99 -23.98
N LYS A 62 8.51 4.09 -23.64
CA LYS A 62 9.40 4.18 -22.49
C LYS A 62 8.64 4.64 -21.26
N LYS A 63 8.72 3.85 -20.20
CA LYS A 63 8.17 4.16 -18.87
C LYS A 63 9.11 5.10 -18.12
N TYR A 64 8.57 6.11 -17.47
CA TYR A 64 9.31 7.07 -16.66
C TYR A 64 8.43 7.59 -15.52
N GLY A 65 9.04 8.35 -14.61
CA GLY A 65 8.38 8.92 -13.44
C GLY A 65 9.14 8.55 -12.16
N LEU A 66 9.08 9.42 -11.16
CA LEU A 66 9.83 9.25 -9.92
C LEU A 66 9.43 7.96 -9.20
N ASP A 67 8.14 7.73 -9.04
CA ASP A 67 7.62 6.54 -8.35
C ASP A 67 7.94 5.25 -9.11
N TYR A 68 7.89 5.30 -10.46
CA TYR A 68 8.31 4.19 -11.30
C TYR A 68 9.79 3.83 -11.11
N GLU A 69 10.68 4.82 -11.14
CA GLU A 69 12.12 4.60 -11.02
C GLU A 69 12.50 4.08 -9.64
N LEU A 70 11.89 4.62 -8.58
CA LEU A 70 12.08 4.13 -7.21
C LEU A 70 11.56 2.70 -7.04
N ALA A 71 10.37 2.40 -7.55
CA ALA A 71 9.82 1.04 -7.52
C ALA A 71 10.68 0.05 -8.32
N GLN A 72 11.26 0.48 -9.45
CA GLN A 72 12.15 -0.34 -10.26
C GLN A 72 13.46 -0.64 -9.52
N GLN A 73 14.05 0.35 -8.87
CA GLN A 73 15.25 0.15 -8.04
C GLN A 73 14.97 -0.78 -6.85
N PHE A 74 13.81 -0.64 -6.22
CA PHE A 74 13.41 -1.52 -5.12
C PHE A 74 13.17 -2.97 -5.58
N ALA A 75 12.51 -3.17 -6.73
CA ALA A 75 12.37 -4.49 -7.33
C ALA A 75 13.73 -5.14 -7.64
N ASN A 76 14.67 -4.36 -8.19
CA ASN A 76 16.04 -4.82 -8.46
C ASN A 76 16.77 -5.20 -7.17
N TYR A 77 16.65 -4.39 -6.10
CA TYR A 77 17.20 -4.69 -4.78
C TYR A 77 16.69 -6.02 -4.21
N LEU A 78 15.40 -6.30 -4.40
CA LEU A 78 14.78 -7.55 -3.98
C LEU A 78 15.09 -8.75 -4.91
N GLY A 79 15.66 -8.50 -6.09
CA GLY A 79 15.93 -9.54 -7.09
C GLY A 79 14.68 -10.03 -7.83
N VAL A 80 13.64 -9.20 -7.95
CA VAL A 80 12.34 -9.58 -8.54
C VAL A 80 11.95 -8.68 -9.71
N LYS A 81 10.97 -9.11 -10.52
CA LYS A 81 10.41 -8.28 -11.59
C LYS A 81 9.44 -7.25 -11.02
N LEU A 82 9.42 -6.05 -11.60
CA LEU A 82 8.41 -5.04 -11.31
C LEU A 82 7.17 -5.27 -12.19
N LYS A 83 5.98 -5.34 -11.58
CA LYS A 83 4.69 -5.28 -12.27
C LYS A 83 3.94 -4.04 -11.80
N VAL A 84 3.74 -3.10 -12.71
CA VAL A 84 2.99 -1.86 -12.44
C VAL A 84 1.55 -2.00 -12.94
N THR A 85 0.59 -1.65 -12.09
CA THR A 85 -0.83 -1.54 -12.41
C THR A 85 -1.28 -0.10 -12.27
N VAL A 86 -1.77 0.50 -13.37
CA VAL A 86 -2.25 1.88 -13.38
C VAL A 86 -3.75 1.89 -13.08
N ARG A 87 -4.18 2.69 -12.11
CA ARG A 87 -5.58 2.89 -11.73
C ARG A 87 -6.04 4.30 -12.07
N GLN A 88 -7.36 4.48 -12.12
CA GLN A 88 -7.99 5.76 -12.48
C GLN A 88 -8.08 6.72 -11.30
N ASN A 89 -8.10 6.21 -10.08
CA ASN A 89 -8.22 7.03 -8.87
C ASN A 89 -7.52 6.37 -7.67
N ILE A 90 -7.36 7.17 -6.62
CA ILE A 90 -6.63 6.77 -5.41
C ILE A 90 -7.36 5.67 -4.65
N SER A 91 -8.70 5.66 -4.61
CA SER A 91 -9.46 4.63 -3.89
C SER A 91 -9.16 3.23 -4.43
N GLN A 92 -9.11 3.07 -5.76
CA GLN A 92 -8.76 1.80 -6.40
C GLN A 92 -7.34 1.31 -6.05
N LEU A 93 -6.43 2.20 -5.68
CA LEU A 93 -5.10 1.79 -5.21
C LEU A 93 -5.20 1.09 -3.86
N PHE A 94 -5.99 1.61 -2.94
CA PHE A 94 -6.20 0.99 -1.64
C PHE A 94 -7.01 -0.29 -1.74
N ASP A 95 -8.01 -0.35 -2.63
CA ASP A 95 -8.69 -1.61 -2.96
C ASP A 95 -7.70 -2.67 -3.45
N ASP A 96 -6.69 -2.29 -4.25
CA ASP A 96 -5.66 -3.24 -4.68
C ASP A 96 -4.79 -3.74 -3.53
N LEU A 97 -4.46 -2.87 -2.57
CA LEU A 97 -3.66 -3.24 -1.42
C LEU A 97 -4.44 -4.18 -0.50
N ASP A 98 -5.70 -3.85 -0.20
CA ASP A 98 -6.58 -4.63 0.69
C ASP A 98 -6.90 -6.01 0.13
N ASN A 99 -7.13 -6.10 -1.19
CA ASN A 99 -7.41 -7.37 -1.86
C ASN A 99 -6.13 -8.16 -2.20
N GLY A 100 -4.96 -7.67 -1.80
CA GLY A 100 -3.68 -8.30 -2.09
C GLY A 100 -3.35 -8.37 -3.58
N ASN A 101 -3.87 -7.45 -4.40
CA ASN A 101 -3.54 -7.25 -5.81
C ASN A 101 -2.27 -6.40 -6.01
N ALA A 102 -1.93 -5.56 -5.03
CA ALA A 102 -0.68 -4.82 -4.92
C ALA A 102 0.09 -5.21 -3.65
N ASP A 103 1.41 -5.03 -3.67
CA ASP A 103 2.26 -5.18 -2.48
C ASP A 103 2.62 -3.82 -1.86
N LEU A 104 2.65 -2.76 -2.69
CA LEU A 104 2.80 -1.37 -2.26
C LEU A 104 2.14 -0.42 -3.26
N LEU A 105 1.88 0.80 -2.81
CA LEU A 105 1.31 1.88 -3.61
C LEU A 105 2.37 2.96 -3.83
N ALA A 106 2.53 3.41 -5.08
CA ALA A 106 3.48 4.47 -5.43
C ALA A 106 2.80 5.44 -6.40
N ALA A 107 2.15 6.46 -5.84
CA ALA A 107 1.27 7.37 -6.58
C ALA A 107 1.32 8.82 -6.04
N GLY A 108 2.49 9.26 -5.54
CA GLY A 108 2.64 10.57 -4.89
C GLY A 108 1.68 10.78 -3.72
N LEU A 109 1.44 9.73 -2.93
CA LEU A 109 0.49 9.76 -1.84
C LEU A 109 0.98 10.68 -0.72
N VAL A 110 0.16 11.67 -0.38
CA VAL A 110 0.41 12.56 0.76
C VAL A 110 0.00 11.86 2.05
N TYR A 111 0.72 12.14 3.13
CA TYR A 111 0.39 11.67 4.47
C TYR A 111 -1.05 12.04 4.85
N ASP A 112 -1.83 11.06 5.31
CA ASP A 112 -3.19 11.25 5.76
C ASP A 112 -3.43 10.48 7.06
N SER A 113 -3.72 11.20 8.14
CA SER A 113 -3.99 10.64 9.46
C SER A 113 -5.13 9.61 9.51
N ALA A 114 -6.11 9.69 8.60
CA ALA A 114 -7.19 8.71 8.51
C ALA A 114 -6.68 7.41 7.89
N ARG A 115 -5.80 7.49 6.89
CA ARG A 115 -5.25 6.32 6.18
C ARG A 115 -4.21 5.57 7.02
N VAL A 116 -3.40 6.29 7.79
CA VAL A 116 -2.34 5.67 8.62
C VAL A 116 -2.91 4.75 9.73
N LYS A 117 -4.22 4.83 10.03
CA LYS A 117 -4.88 3.88 10.92
C LYS A 117 -4.90 2.44 10.39
N ASN A 118 -4.96 2.30 9.06
CA ASN A 118 -5.11 0.99 8.39
C ASN A 118 -3.89 0.64 7.52
N TYR A 119 -3.01 1.62 7.22
CA TYR A 119 -1.90 1.45 6.30
C TYR A 119 -0.59 1.96 6.91
N GLN A 120 0.51 1.29 6.56
CA GLN A 120 1.85 1.71 6.95
C GLN A 120 2.48 2.58 5.85
N PRO A 121 2.72 3.89 6.10
CA PRO A 121 3.45 4.71 5.15
C PRO A 121 4.93 4.30 5.13
N GLY A 122 5.53 4.35 3.93
CA GLY A 122 6.97 4.27 3.75
C GLY A 122 7.68 5.57 4.15
N PRO A 123 9.02 5.61 4.01
CA PRO A 123 9.78 6.84 4.21
C PRO A 123 9.29 7.96 3.27
N MET A 124 9.22 9.19 3.76
CA MET A 124 8.91 10.34 2.91
C MET A 124 10.11 10.67 2.01
N TYR A 125 9.88 10.78 0.70
CA TYR A 125 10.94 10.94 -0.29
C TYR A 125 10.90 12.29 -1.05
N TYR A 126 9.81 13.07 -0.92
CA TYR A 126 9.76 14.49 -1.28
C TYR A 126 8.63 15.20 -0.53
N SER A 127 8.59 16.54 -0.58
CA SER A 127 7.52 17.36 -0.01
C SER A 127 6.91 18.25 -1.08
N VAL A 128 5.59 18.47 -1.00
CA VAL A 128 4.83 19.30 -1.94
C VAL A 128 4.05 20.38 -1.22
N SER A 129 3.84 21.50 -1.89
CA SER A 129 2.90 22.54 -1.47
C SER A 129 1.68 22.52 -2.37
N GLN A 130 0.49 22.57 -1.79
CA GLN A 130 -0.75 22.68 -2.55
C GLN A 130 -0.95 24.13 -2.99
N GLN A 131 -1.25 24.34 -4.27
CA GLN A 131 -1.46 25.66 -4.85
C GLN A 131 -2.82 25.71 -5.56
N LEU A 132 -3.53 26.82 -5.38
CA LEU A 132 -4.75 27.10 -6.13
C LEU A 132 -4.37 27.59 -7.53
N VAL A 133 -4.78 26.83 -8.55
CA VAL A 133 -4.55 27.18 -9.95
C VAL A 133 -5.83 27.78 -10.53
N TYR A 134 -5.70 28.89 -11.25
CA TYR A 134 -6.82 29.59 -11.89
C TYR A 134 -6.48 29.95 -13.33
N ARG A 135 -7.50 30.17 -14.15
CA ARG A 135 -7.32 30.57 -15.54
C ARG A 135 -6.97 32.05 -15.63
N VAL A 136 -5.87 32.36 -16.32
CA VAL A 136 -5.48 33.76 -16.64
C VAL A 136 -6.62 34.45 -17.39
N GLY A 137 -7.01 35.64 -16.91
CA GLY A 137 -8.14 36.42 -17.44
C GLY A 137 -9.45 36.25 -16.67
N GLN A 138 -9.52 35.35 -15.68
CA GLN A 138 -10.63 35.27 -14.72
C GLN A 138 -10.29 35.99 -13.41
N TYR A 139 -11.33 36.44 -12.68
CA TYR A 139 -11.18 37.15 -11.42
C TYR A 139 -10.51 36.24 -10.38
N LEU A 140 -9.34 36.64 -9.88
CA LEU A 140 -8.64 35.89 -8.84
C LEU A 140 -9.30 36.17 -7.49
N THR A 141 -10.01 35.20 -6.95
CA THR A 141 -10.43 35.22 -5.56
C THR A 141 -9.19 34.94 -4.69
N ARG A 142 -8.66 36.01 -4.08
CA ARG A 142 -7.50 35.95 -3.16
C ARG A 142 -7.79 35.16 -1.87
N SER A 143 -9.04 34.71 -1.71
CA SER A 143 -9.54 33.96 -0.56
C SER A 143 -10.51 32.88 -1.04
N LEU A 144 -10.40 31.69 -0.47
CA LEU A 144 -11.35 30.59 -0.66
C LEU A 144 -12.77 30.93 -0.15
N ALA A 145 -12.93 32.03 0.59
CA ALA A 145 -14.22 32.55 1.07
C ALA A 145 -15.16 33.01 -0.04
N THR A 146 -14.65 33.18 -1.25
CA THR A 146 -15.35 33.90 -2.34
C THR A 146 -15.57 33.01 -3.57
N GLY A 147 -15.41 31.69 -3.43
CA GLY A 147 -15.61 30.71 -4.50
C GLY A 147 -17.08 30.30 -4.65
N ASN A 148 -17.56 30.25 -5.88
CA ASN A 148 -18.89 29.73 -6.21
C ASN A 148 -18.81 28.19 -6.24
N GLU A 149 -19.76 27.49 -5.62
CA GLU A 149 -19.77 26.02 -5.44
C GLU A 149 -19.63 25.19 -6.75
N ASN A 150 -19.76 25.82 -7.92
CA ASN A 150 -19.79 25.20 -9.23
C ASN A 150 -18.46 25.27 -10.03
N GLN A 151 -17.35 25.75 -9.44
CA GLN A 151 -16.07 25.93 -10.17
C GLN A 151 -14.89 25.07 -9.69
N ASP A 152 -15.07 24.25 -8.65
CA ASP A 152 -13.99 23.49 -8.04
C ASP A 152 -13.98 22.03 -8.52
N THR A 153 -13.13 21.71 -9.50
CA THR A 153 -12.89 20.31 -9.91
C THR A 153 -11.65 19.76 -9.21
N ILE A 154 -11.83 18.76 -8.35
CA ILE A 154 -10.74 18.06 -7.67
C ILE A 154 -10.89 16.56 -7.91
N ALA A 155 -9.77 15.88 -8.18
CA ALA A 155 -9.76 14.42 -8.30
C ALA A 155 -10.23 13.79 -6.97
N PRO A 156 -11.30 12.97 -6.97
CA PRO A 156 -11.79 12.29 -5.76
C PRO A 156 -10.69 11.47 -5.09
N GLY A 157 -10.56 11.61 -3.77
CA GLY A 157 -9.58 10.86 -2.96
C GLY A 157 -8.17 11.48 -2.91
N LEU A 158 -7.94 12.64 -3.52
CA LEU A 158 -6.72 13.43 -3.30
C LEU A 158 -6.79 14.15 -1.94
N PHE A 159 -5.66 14.32 -1.24
CA PHE A 159 -5.59 15.02 0.05
C PHE A 159 -6.26 16.42 0.03
N GLY A 160 -6.27 17.10 -1.13
CA GLY A 160 -6.95 18.39 -1.30
C GLY A 160 -8.46 18.37 -0.99
N VAL A 161 -9.14 17.24 -1.16
CA VAL A 161 -10.57 17.12 -0.79
C VAL A 161 -10.74 17.20 0.72
N ASN A 162 -9.93 16.45 1.48
CA ASN A 162 -10.00 16.45 2.94
C ASN A 162 -9.66 17.82 3.55
N GLU A 163 -8.72 18.56 2.94
CA GLU A 163 -8.36 19.91 3.38
C GLU A 163 -9.49 20.91 3.11
N LEU A 164 -10.17 20.82 1.97
CA LEU A 164 -11.33 21.69 1.69
C LEU A 164 -12.53 21.37 2.57
N GLU A 165 -12.80 20.10 2.85
CA GLU A 165 -13.82 19.71 3.85
C GLU A 165 -13.49 20.30 5.22
N ARG A 166 -12.23 20.19 5.66
CA ARG A 166 -11.76 20.84 6.89
C ARG A 166 -11.95 22.35 6.85
N LEU A 167 -11.58 23.01 5.76
CA LEU A 167 -11.70 24.46 5.60
C LEU A 167 -13.15 24.93 5.59
N LYS A 168 -14.06 24.17 4.96
CA LYS A 168 -15.51 24.42 4.99
C LYS A 168 -16.03 24.37 6.43
N VAL A 169 -15.68 23.32 7.17
CA VAL A 169 -16.13 23.14 8.57
C VAL A 169 -15.51 24.16 9.53
N THR A 170 -14.23 24.48 9.36
CA THR A 170 -13.47 25.27 10.35
C THR A 170 -13.52 26.77 10.11
N LYS A 171 -13.54 27.20 8.84
CA LYS A 171 -13.37 28.61 8.45
C LYS A 171 -14.64 29.23 7.86
N PHE A 172 -15.56 28.40 7.36
CA PHE A 172 -16.83 28.82 6.79
C PHE A 172 -18.02 27.98 7.32
N PRO A 173 -18.19 27.83 8.65
CA PRO A 173 -19.40 27.25 9.19
C PRO A 173 -20.57 28.16 8.79
N GLY A 174 -21.62 27.57 8.21
CA GLY A 174 -22.82 28.30 7.80
C GLY A 174 -23.50 29.04 8.94
#